data_AF-A0AAX7U973-F1
#
_entry.id   AF-A0AAX7U973-F1
#
_cell.length_a   1.000
_cell.length_b   1.000
_cell.length_c   1.000
_cell.angle_alpha   90.00
_cell.angle_beta   90.00
_cell.angle_gamma   90.00
#
_symmetry.space_group_name_H-M   'P 1'
#
loop_
_entity.id
_entity.type
_entity.pdbx_description
1 polymer ?
#
loop_
_entity_poly.entity_id
_entity_poly.type
_entity_poly.pdbx_seq_one_letter_code
_entity_poly.pdbx_strand_id
1 'polypeptide(L)'
;MYHLLNYNPRWFVLENGVISYYDSEDDVGKGSKGSIKMSVCDIKVHPTDTTRLELIIPGEQHFYVRAVNAAERQRWLVALGSSKAGTLDSNKHKDCLKTKMSELRLYCDLLVQQVQTIQSQYSADSETAPTSEASLLSATCATFIRTLEECMTLANHSLTPDLRPPERVISPSLANQKPSALVHKTRVIRRSVIG
;
A
#
# COMPACT_ATOMS: atom_id res chain seq x y z
N MET A 1 -17.04 -23.61 34.80
CA MET A 1 -16.17 -24.19 33.75
C MET A 1 -16.91 -24.28 32.41
N TYR A 2 -17.41 -23.17 31.81
CA TYR A 2 -18.10 -23.21 30.49
C TYR A 2 -18.05 -21.90 29.65
N HIS A 3 -17.06 -21.01 29.83
CA HIS A 3 -17.01 -19.74 29.07
C HIS A 3 -15.97 -19.69 27.93
N LEU A 4 -15.34 -20.82 27.60
CA LEU A 4 -14.26 -20.91 26.59
C LEU A 4 -14.67 -21.59 25.27
N LEU A 5 -15.88 -22.15 25.17
CA LEU A 5 -16.30 -23.02 24.05
C LEU A 5 -16.39 -22.34 22.67
N ASN A 6 -16.24 -21.02 22.57
CA ASN A 6 -16.43 -20.29 21.30
C ASN A 6 -15.17 -19.61 20.77
N TYR A 7 -14.01 -19.81 21.39
CA TYR A 7 -12.76 -19.14 21.00
C TYR A 7 -11.74 -20.17 20.52
N ASN A 8 -11.38 -20.09 19.24
CA ASN A 8 -10.43 -20.98 18.60
C ASN A 8 -9.06 -20.28 18.48
N PRO A 9 -7.97 -20.87 19.02
CA PRO A 9 -6.63 -20.34 18.79
C PRO A 9 -6.29 -20.48 17.29
N ARG A 10 -5.81 -19.40 16.69
CA ARG A 10 -5.39 -19.35 15.29
C ARG A 10 -4.05 -18.64 15.19
N TRP A 11 -3.29 -18.99 14.17
CA TRP A 11 -2.07 -18.26 13.86
C TRP A 11 -2.40 -17.10 12.92
N PHE A 12 -2.01 -15.89 13.27
CA PHE A 12 -2.26 -14.70 12.46
C PHE A 12 -0.97 -14.12 11.93
N VAL A 13 -1.04 -13.64 10.69
CA VAL A 13 0.07 -13.04 9.95
C VAL A 13 -0.45 -11.76 9.31
N LEU A 14 0.19 -10.63 9.59
CA LEU A 14 -0.06 -9.38 8.87
C LEU A 14 1.08 -9.10 7.91
N GLU A 15 0.75 -9.06 6.62
CA GLU A 15 1.69 -8.84 5.54
C GLU A 15 1.05 -7.98 4.45
N ASN A 16 1.76 -6.96 3.97
CA ASN A 16 1.35 -6.13 2.83
C ASN A 16 -0.09 -5.59 2.89
N GLY A 17 -0.55 -5.14 4.07
CA GLY A 17 -1.92 -4.61 4.20
C GLY A 17 -2.99 -5.68 4.37
N VAL A 18 -2.61 -6.96 4.52
CA VAL A 18 -3.54 -8.08 4.62
C VAL A 18 -3.25 -8.90 5.87
N ILE A 19 -4.24 -9.03 6.74
CA ILE A 19 -4.18 -9.96 7.88
C ILE A 19 -4.77 -11.31 7.45
N SER A 20 -3.96 -12.36 7.51
CA SER A 20 -4.33 -13.73 7.19
C SER A 20 -4.30 -14.60 8.44
N TYR A 21 -5.17 -15.61 8.49
CA TYR A 21 -5.18 -16.56 9.61
C TYR A 21 -5.11 -18.02 9.15
N TYR A 22 -4.51 -18.84 10.02
CA TYR A 22 -4.16 -20.23 9.78
C TYR A 22 -4.53 -21.09 11.00
N ASP A 23 -4.63 -22.40 10.81
CA ASP A 23 -4.86 -23.34 11.91
C ASP A 23 -3.64 -23.36 12.85
N SER A 24 -2.42 -23.37 12.29
CA SER A 24 -1.16 -23.35 13.02
C SER A 24 -0.08 -22.49 12.32
N GLU A 25 1.06 -22.29 12.98
CA GLU A 25 2.22 -21.62 12.37
C GLU A 25 2.80 -22.42 11.19
N ASP A 26 2.77 -23.75 11.28
CA ASP A 26 3.29 -24.66 10.25
C ASP A 26 2.45 -24.63 8.96
N ASP A 27 1.25 -24.06 8.99
CA ASP A 27 0.36 -23.90 7.84
C ASP A 27 0.62 -22.60 7.07
N VAL A 28 1.47 -21.72 7.61
CA VAL A 28 1.89 -20.50 6.92
C VAL A 28 2.66 -20.89 5.65
N GLY A 29 2.13 -20.49 4.49
CA GLY A 29 2.67 -20.85 3.18
C GLY A 29 2.03 -22.09 2.54
N LYS A 30 1.23 -22.86 3.26
CA LYS A 30 0.44 -23.98 2.71
C LYS A 30 -0.94 -23.55 2.21
N GLY A 31 -1.49 -22.49 2.82
CA GLY A 31 -2.76 -21.88 2.43
C GLY A 31 -3.47 -21.26 3.63
N SER A 32 -3.95 -20.03 3.49
CA SER A 32 -4.71 -19.36 4.55
C SER A 32 -6.15 -19.87 4.61
N LYS A 33 -6.74 -19.86 5.81
CA LYS A 33 -8.17 -20.13 6.00
C LYS A 33 -9.04 -18.92 5.67
N GLY A 34 -8.41 -17.76 5.57
CA GLY A 34 -9.02 -16.52 5.15
C GLY A 34 -8.08 -15.36 5.40
N SER A 35 -8.39 -14.25 4.75
CA SER A 35 -7.59 -13.04 4.78
C SER A 35 -8.49 -11.81 4.73
N ILE A 36 -8.09 -10.76 5.43
CA ILE A 36 -8.83 -9.49 5.48
C ILE A 36 -7.87 -8.38 5.06
N LYS A 37 -8.30 -7.56 4.09
CA LYS A 37 -7.53 -6.38 3.68
C LYS A 37 -7.77 -5.24 4.66
N MET A 38 -6.70 -4.71 5.26
CA MET A 38 -6.78 -3.66 6.28
C MET A 38 -7.39 -2.36 5.75
N SER A 39 -7.27 -2.08 4.45
CA SER A 39 -7.85 -0.88 3.84
C SER A 39 -9.38 -0.82 3.86
N VAL A 40 -10.06 -1.98 3.93
CA VAL A 40 -11.54 -2.07 3.92
C VAL A 40 -12.11 -2.43 5.29
N CYS A 41 -11.26 -2.59 6.30
CA CYS A 41 -11.64 -3.07 7.61
C CYS A 41 -11.49 -1.98 8.66
N ASP A 42 -12.47 -1.85 9.56
CA ASP A 42 -12.38 -1.02 10.76
C ASP A 42 -11.88 -1.82 11.96
N ILE A 43 -11.11 -1.16 12.81
CA ILE A 43 -10.52 -1.76 14.01
C ILE A 43 -11.20 -1.11 15.22
N LYS A 44 -11.94 -1.89 15.99
CA LYS A 44 -12.62 -1.42 17.20
C LYS A 44 -12.03 -2.09 18.43
N VAL A 45 -11.70 -1.28 19.43
CA VAL A 45 -11.16 -1.76 20.71
C VAL A 45 -12.31 -2.00 21.69
N HIS A 46 -12.28 -3.12 22.40
CA HIS A 46 -13.21 -3.33 23.51
C HIS A 46 -12.85 -2.36 24.65
N PRO A 47 -13.82 -1.60 25.21
CA PRO A 47 -13.56 -0.55 26.20
C PRO A 47 -13.05 -1.10 27.53
N THR A 48 -13.56 -2.26 27.97
CA THR A 48 -13.26 -2.82 29.29
C THR A 48 -12.28 -4.00 29.25
N ASP A 49 -12.10 -4.64 28.09
CA ASP A 49 -11.25 -5.84 27.97
C ASP A 49 -10.01 -5.47 27.18
N THR A 50 -8.90 -5.35 27.89
CA THR A 50 -7.60 -4.95 27.35
C THR A 50 -6.94 -6.04 26.52
N THR A 51 -7.58 -7.18 26.30
CA THR A 51 -7.12 -8.26 25.41
C THR A 51 -7.96 -8.39 24.14
N ARG A 52 -9.12 -7.73 24.04
CA ARG A 52 -10.06 -7.87 22.92
C ARG A 52 -10.01 -6.73 21.92
N LEU A 53 -10.11 -7.09 20.65
CA LEU A 53 -10.29 -6.18 19.51
C LEU A 53 -11.26 -6.80 18.50
N GLU A 54 -11.89 -5.96 17.71
CA GLU A 54 -12.85 -6.33 16.68
C GLU A 54 -12.35 -5.82 15.33
N LEU A 55 -12.37 -6.68 14.32
CA LEU A 55 -12.14 -6.31 12.93
C LEU A 55 -13.50 -6.34 12.22
N ILE A 56 -13.93 -5.21 11.70
CA ILE A 56 -15.25 -5.02 11.12
C ILE A 56 -15.09 -4.79 9.63
N ILE A 57 -15.67 -5.66 8.80
CA ILE A 57 -15.77 -5.45 7.35
C ILE A 57 -17.20 -4.96 7.08
N PRO A 58 -17.38 -3.69 6.70
CA PRO A 58 -18.70 -3.13 6.44
C PRO A 58 -19.45 -3.95 5.38
N GLY A 59 -20.68 -4.37 5.69
CA GLY A 59 -21.52 -5.13 4.76
C GLY A 59 -21.23 -6.63 4.65
N GLU A 60 -20.18 -7.14 5.33
CA GLU A 60 -19.84 -8.57 5.29
C GLU A 60 -19.91 -9.21 6.68
N GLN A 61 -18.90 -8.98 7.53
CA GLN A 61 -18.74 -9.74 8.77
C GLN A 61 -17.91 -9.00 9.82
N HIS A 62 -18.21 -9.31 11.09
CA HIS A 62 -17.46 -8.88 12.26
C HIS A 62 -16.58 -10.02 12.77
N PHE A 63 -15.33 -9.72 13.13
CA PHE A 63 -14.37 -10.67 13.63
C PHE A 63 -13.96 -10.28 15.04
N TYR A 64 -14.35 -11.09 16.01
CA TYR A 64 -13.95 -10.89 17.41
C TYR A 64 -12.64 -11.62 17.68
N VAL A 65 -11.62 -10.83 18.02
CA VAL A 65 -10.25 -11.29 18.17
C VAL A 65 -9.76 -10.96 19.58
N ARG A 66 -9.06 -11.91 20.19
CA ARG A 66 -8.50 -11.79 21.54
C ARG A 66 -7.02 -12.12 21.49
N ALA A 67 -6.20 -11.13 21.83
CA ALA A 67 -4.77 -11.30 22.00
C ALA A 67 -4.44 -12.11 23.26
N VAL A 68 -3.23 -12.68 23.31
CA VAL A 68 -2.74 -13.46 24.46
C VAL A 68 -2.69 -12.60 25.73
N ASN A 69 -2.37 -11.32 25.59
CA ASN A 69 -2.32 -10.35 26.69
C ASN A 69 -2.47 -8.91 26.15
N ALA A 70 -2.52 -7.93 27.05
CA ALA A 70 -2.70 -6.53 26.69
C ALA A 70 -1.53 -5.95 25.86
N ALA A 71 -0.30 -6.37 26.13
CA ALA A 71 0.86 -5.94 25.36
C ALA A 71 0.80 -6.45 23.91
N GLU A 72 0.40 -7.70 23.71
CA GLU A 72 0.21 -8.28 22.39
C GLU A 72 -0.95 -7.62 21.64
N ARG A 73 -2.07 -7.33 22.33
CA ARG A 73 -3.15 -6.53 21.74
C ARG A 73 -2.61 -5.19 21.24
N GLN A 74 -1.81 -4.50 22.05
CA GLN A 74 -1.25 -3.21 21.68
C GLN A 74 -0.33 -3.32 20.45
N ARG A 75 0.52 -4.35 20.39
CA ARG A 75 1.34 -4.64 19.19
C ARG A 75 0.49 -4.82 17.95
N TRP A 76 -0.60 -5.60 18.05
CA TRP A 76 -1.55 -5.76 16.95
C TRP A 76 -2.22 -4.45 16.55
N LEU A 77 -2.69 -3.64 17.50
CA LEU A 77 -3.32 -2.36 17.19
C LEU A 77 -2.38 -1.42 16.44
N VAL A 78 -1.11 -1.35 16.87
CA VAL A 78 -0.07 -0.58 16.18
C VAL A 78 0.15 -1.13 14.77
N ALA A 79 0.42 -2.43 14.64
CA ALA A 79 0.71 -3.04 13.34
C ALA A 79 -0.46 -2.90 12.35
N LEU A 80 -1.69 -3.16 12.79
CA LEU A 80 -2.90 -3.06 11.98
C LEU A 80 -3.21 -1.61 11.63
N GLY A 81 -3.08 -0.67 12.58
CA GLY A 81 -3.27 0.75 12.37
C GLY A 81 -2.26 1.33 11.37
N SER A 82 -0.97 1.04 11.56
CA SER A 82 0.11 1.43 10.64
C SER A 82 -0.10 0.84 9.25
N SER A 83 -0.50 -0.43 9.16
CA SER A 83 -0.77 -1.08 7.89
C SER A 83 -1.98 -0.49 7.16
N LYS A 84 -3.06 -0.17 7.89
CA LYS A 84 -4.23 0.53 7.35
C LYS A 84 -3.87 1.93 6.85
N ALA A 85 -3.10 2.71 7.64
CA ALA A 85 -2.68 4.05 7.27
C ALA A 85 -1.71 4.07 6.08
N GLY A 86 -0.66 3.23 6.09
CA GLY A 86 0.32 3.16 5.00
C GLY A 86 -0.30 2.74 3.66
N THR A 87 -1.35 1.91 3.69
CA THR A 87 -2.09 1.54 2.46
C THR A 87 -2.82 2.74 1.84
N LEU A 88 -3.27 3.71 2.64
CA LEU A 88 -3.90 4.93 2.13
C LEU A 88 -2.90 5.80 1.38
N ASP A 89 -1.67 5.90 1.87
CA ASP A 89 -0.63 6.70 1.22
C ASP A 89 -0.19 6.04 -0.09
N SER A 90 0.05 4.72 -0.11
CA SER A 90 0.35 4.00 -1.35
C SER A 90 -0.79 4.10 -2.39
N ASN A 91 -2.05 4.06 -1.96
CA ASN A 91 -3.18 4.24 -2.87
C ASN A 91 -3.25 5.67 -3.44
N LYS A 92 -3.04 6.70 -2.62
CA LYS A 92 -2.97 8.09 -3.09
C LYS A 92 -1.85 8.28 -4.12
N HIS A 93 -0.67 7.71 -3.87
CA HIS A 93 0.44 7.75 -4.84
C HIS A 93 0.07 7.05 -6.15
N LYS A 94 -0.58 5.88 -6.07
CA LYS A 94 -1.04 5.13 -7.24
C LYS A 94 -2.11 5.90 -8.03
N ASP A 95 -3.04 6.57 -7.36
CA ASP A 95 -4.08 7.35 -8.02
C ASP A 95 -3.51 8.64 -8.65
N CYS A 96 -2.58 9.32 -7.96
CA CYS A 96 -1.82 10.44 -8.52
C CYS A 96 -1.03 10.02 -9.78
N LEU A 97 -0.36 8.87 -9.73
CA LEU A 97 0.36 8.28 -10.87
C LEU A 97 -0.55 8.04 -12.07
N LYS A 98 -1.78 7.54 -11.88
CA LYS A 98 -2.74 7.32 -12.98
C LYS A 98 -3.12 8.62 -13.66
N THR A 99 -3.36 9.68 -12.88
CA THR A 99 -3.66 11.01 -13.41
C THR A 99 -2.49 11.53 -14.25
N LYS A 100 -1.27 11.45 -13.71
CA LYS A 100 -0.06 11.90 -14.40
C LYS A 100 0.23 11.11 -15.68
N MET A 101 -0.02 9.80 -15.69
CA MET A 101 0.04 8.97 -16.90
C MET A 101 -0.98 9.40 -17.96
N SER A 102 -2.14 9.89 -17.55
CA SER A 102 -3.15 10.42 -18.48
C SER A 102 -2.71 11.77 -19.06
N GLU A 103 -2.12 12.65 -18.24
CA GLU A 103 -1.48 13.90 -18.71
C GLU A 103 -0.39 13.61 -19.74
N LEU A 104 0.49 12.63 -19.48
CA LEU A 104 1.55 12.25 -20.43
C LEU A 104 1.00 11.79 -21.78
N ARG A 105 -0.11 11.04 -21.78
CA ARG A 105 -0.77 10.63 -23.03
C ARG A 105 -1.28 11.85 -23.81
N LEU A 106 -1.95 12.78 -23.14
CA LEU A 106 -2.42 14.02 -23.74
C LEU A 106 -1.25 14.84 -24.32
N TYR A 107 -0.12 14.90 -23.60
CA TYR A 107 1.07 15.57 -24.09
C TYR A 107 1.69 14.83 -25.28
N CYS A 108 1.72 13.50 -25.31
CA CYS A 108 2.14 12.75 -26.50
C CYS A 108 1.28 13.08 -27.72
N ASP A 109 -0.05 13.08 -27.57
CA ASP A 109 -0.97 13.40 -28.65
C ASP A 109 -0.74 14.83 -29.16
N LEU A 110 -0.56 15.79 -28.25
CA LEU A 110 -0.26 17.18 -28.57
C LEU A 110 1.08 17.34 -29.29
N LEU A 111 2.14 16.65 -28.83
CA LEU A 111 3.45 16.64 -29.46
C LEU A 111 3.37 16.09 -30.89
N VAL A 112 2.61 15.01 -31.11
CA VAL A 112 2.40 14.43 -32.45
C VAL A 112 1.69 15.44 -33.36
N GLN A 113 0.65 16.11 -32.87
CA GLN A 113 -0.05 17.15 -33.64
C GLN A 113 0.87 18.33 -33.99
N GLN A 114 1.65 18.83 -33.03
CA GLN A 114 2.58 19.95 -33.27
C GLN A 114 3.65 19.60 -34.30
N VAL A 115 4.21 18.38 -34.24
CA VAL A 115 5.20 17.91 -35.22
C VAL A 115 4.58 17.80 -36.62
N GLN A 116 3.37 17.26 -36.74
CA GLN A 116 2.66 17.17 -38.03
C GLN A 116 2.36 18.55 -38.63
N THR A 117 1.96 19.52 -37.80
CA THR A 117 1.72 20.91 -38.22
C THR A 117 2.99 21.55 -38.77
N ILE A 118 4.12 21.41 -38.05
CA ILE A 118 5.41 21.96 -38.50
C ILE A 118 5.88 21.29 -39.81
N GLN A 119 5.73 19.97 -39.93
CA GLN A 119 6.08 19.23 -41.16
C GLN A 119 5.22 19.66 -42.36
N SER A 120 3.93 19.92 -42.13
CA SER A 120 3.01 20.38 -43.18
C SER A 120 3.35 21.80 -43.64
N GLN A 121 3.76 22.68 -42.73
CA GLN A 121 4.21 24.04 -43.05
C GLN A 121 5.52 24.07 -43.82
N TYR A 122 6.41 23.09 -43.63
CA TYR A 122 7.65 22.98 -44.42
C TYR A 122 7.43 22.41 -45.83
N SER A 123 6.27 21.79 -46.07
CA SER A 123 5.90 21.19 -47.37
C SER A 123 5.16 22.16 -48.30
N ALA A 124 4.63 23.26 -47.75
CA ALA A 124 4.00 24.35 -48.48
C ALA A 124 4.90 25.59 -48.37
N ASP A 125 5.46 26.04 -49.49
CA ASP A 125 6.48 27.10 -49.61
C ASP A 125 6.00 28.47 -49.08
N SER A 126 5.87 28.62 -47.76
CA SER A 126 5.28 29.79 -47.07
C SER A 126 6.32 30.46 -46.17
N GLU A 127 6.62 31.74 -46.46
CA GLU A 127 7.52 32.66 -45.72
C GLU A 127 7.02 33.05 -44.30
N THR A 128 6.26 32.21 -43.62
CA THR A 128 5.81 32.45 -42.24
C THR A 128 6.78 31.81 -41.26
N ALA A 129 7.49 32.64 -40.48
CA ALA A 129 8.55 32.23 -39.57
C ALA A 129 8.11 31.06 -38.65
N PRO A 130 8.78 29.90 -38.68
CA PRO A 130 8.44 28.70 -37.89
C PRO A 130 8.64 28.85 -36.38
N THR A 131 9.00 30.04 -35.92
CA THR A 131 9.44 30.33 -34.55
C THR A 131 8.34 30.10 -33.51
N SER A 132 7.08 30.39 -33.82
CA SER A 132 5.97 30.26 -32.86
C SER A 132 5.61 28.80 -32.58
N GLU A 133 5.47 27.99 -33.64
CA GLU A 133 5.14 26.56 -33.51
C GLU A 133 6.28 25.76 -32.89
N ALA A 134 7.53 26.09 -33.24
CA ALA A 134 8.72 25.52 -32.60
C ALA A 134 8.80 25.89 -31.10
N SER A 135 8.42 27.12 -30.73
CA SER A 135 8.37 27.55 -29.32
C SER A 135 7.30 26.79 -28.55
N LEU A 136 6.10 26.63 -29.13
CA LEU A 136 4.99 25.86 -28.55
C LEU A 136 5.37 24.38 -28.35
N LEU A 137 6.04 23.78 -29.34
CA LEU A 137 6.58 22.42 -29.26
C LEU A 137 7.59 22.29 -28.11
N SER A 138 8.54 23.23 -28.00
CA SER A 138 9.53 23.22 -26.91
C SER A 138 8.90 23.31 -25.52
N ALA A 139 7.86 24.15 -25.36
CA ALA A 139 7.11 24.28 -24.11
C ALA A 139 6.35 22.98 -23.76
N THR A 140 5.81 22.31 -24.77
CA THR A 140 5.11 21.04 -24.59
C THR A 140 6.09 19.92 -24.20
N CYS A 141 7.26 19.85 -24.84
CA CYS A 141 8.35 18.95 -24.46
C CYS A 141 8.82 19.17 -23.02
N ALA A 142 9.03 20.42 -22.61
CA ALA A 142 9.47 20.76 -21.26
C ALA A 142 8.43 20.30 -20.20
N THR A 143 7.14 20.52 -20.48
CA THR A 143 6.06 20.08 -19.59
C THR A 143 5.97 18.56 -19.54
N PHE A 144 6.09 17.88 -20.68
CA PHE A 144 6.13 16.42 -20.76
C PHE A 144 7.26 15.83 -19.93
N ILE A 145 8.48 16.34 -20.08
CA ILE A 145 9.66 15.85 -19.34
C ILE A 145 9.44 16.01 -17.83
N ARG A 146 8.97 17.18 -17.39
CA ARG A 146 8.69 17.42 -15.96
C ARG A 146 7.64 16.44 -15.41
N THR A 147 6.54 16.24 -16.14
CA THR A 147 5.50 15.28 -15.73
C THR A 147 6.00 13.84 -15.74
N LEU A 148 6.93 13.49 -16.64
CA LEU A 148 7.55 12.17 -16.70
C LEU A 148 8.49 11.94 -15.50
N GLU A 149 9.28 12.94 -15.11
CA GLU A 149 10.11 12.91 -13.92
C GLU A 149 9.26 12.76 -12.64
N GLU A 150 8.14 13.47 -12.55
CA GLU A 150 7.16 13.29 -11.48
C GLU A 150 6.59 11.85 -11.46
N CYS A 151 6.32 11.25 -12.62
CA CYS A 151 5.90 9.85 -12.68
C CYS A 151 6.98 8.89 -12.20
N MET A 152 8.23 9.06 -12.63
CA MET A 152 9.35 8.21 -12.24
C MET A 152 9.60 8.27 -10.72
N THR A 153 9.55 9.46 -10.13
CA THR A 153 9.72 9.66 -8.69
C THR A 153 8.60 9.00 -7.88
N LEU A 154 7.34 9.20 -8.27
CA LEU A 154 6.18 8.57 -7.63
C LEU A 154 6.19 7.03 -7.77
N ALA A 155 6.62 6.51 -8.92
CA ALA A 155 6.74 5.07 -9.17
C ALA A 155 7.85 4.44 -8.32
N ASN A 156 9.02 5.09 -8.21
CA ASN A 156 10.11 4.65 -7.34
C ASN A 156 9.66 4.56 -5.88
N HIS A 157 8.90 5.55 -5.39
CA HIS A 157 8.37 5.54 -4.03
C HIS A 157 7.34 4.43 -3.77
N SER A 158 6.73 3.89 -4.82
CA SER A 158 5.83 2.73 -4.75
C SER A 158 6.57 1.38 -4.78
N LEU A 159 7.79 1.36 -5.32
CA LEU A 159 8.64 0.17 -5.45
C LEU A 159 9.61 0.01 -4.27
N THR A 160 9.96 1.10 -3.58
CA THR A 160 10.80 1.09 -2.38
C THR A 160 9.98 1.39 -1.13
N PRO A 161 9.47 0.38 -0.40
CA PRO A 161 9.05 0.61 0.98
C PRO A 161 10.32 0.92 1.78
N ASP A 162 10.36 2.15 2.30
CA ASP A 162 11.42 2.78 3.09
C ASP A 162 12.24 1.79 3.96
N LEU A 163 13.44 1.42 3.49
CA LEU A 163 14.49 0.85 4.33
C LEU A 163 15.35 2.00 4.87
N ARG A 164 14.78 2.84 5.74
CA ARG A 164 15.57 3.67 6.65
C ARG A 164 15.64 2.95 8.00
N PRO A 165 16.80 2.37 8.37
CA PRO A 165 17.00 1.93 9.73
C PRO A 165 16.97 3.17 10.64
N PRO A 166 16.27 3.16 11.79
CA PRO A 166 16.55 4.13 12.83
C PRO A 166 18.01 3.90 13.25
N GLU A 167 18.80 4.97 13.28
CA GLU A 167 20.18 4.99 13.75
C GLU A 167 20.22 4.48 15.19
N ARG A 168 20.38 3.16 15.35
CA ARG A 168 20.49 2.52 16.66
C ARG A 168 21.95 2.51 17.04
N VAL A 169 22.26 3.37 18.01
CA VAL A 169 23.51 3.40 18.77
C VAL A 169 23.92 1.97 19.13
N ILE A 170 25.15 1.62 18.75
CA ILE A 170 25.72 0.28 18.76
C ILE A 170 25.81 -0.26 20.19
N SER A 171 25.38 -1.49 20.40
CA SER A 171 25.90 -2.38 21.45
C SER A 171 25.97 -3.80 20.89
N PRO A 172 27.10 -4.52 21.05
CA PRO A 172 27.33 -5.75 20.33
C PRO A 172 26.76 -6.95 21.09
N SER A 173 25.88 -7.74 20.47
CA SER A 173 25.99 -9.21 20.48
C SER A 173 24.96 -9.90 19.60
N LEU A 174 25.42 -11.02 19.05
CA LEU A 174 24.76 -12.11 18.34
C LEU A 174 24.23 -11.87 16.92
N ALA A 175 24.98 -12.49 16.02
CA ALA A 175 24.73 -12.68 14.61
C ALA A 175 23.44 -13.45 14.31
N ASN A 176 22.96 -13.19 13.09
CA ASN A 176 22.28 -14.10 12.20
C ASN A 176 20.74 -14.14 12.24
N GLN A 177 20.09 -13.12 11.67
CA GLN A 177 18.77 -13.27 11.04
C GLN A 177 18.68 -12.45 9.74
N LYS A 178 18.27 -13.13 8.64
CA LYS A 178 17.95 -12.55 7.32
C LYS A 178 16.90 -11.44 7.45
N PRO A 179 16.94 -10.38 6.62
CA PRO A 179 15.93 -9.35 6.61
C PRO A 179 14.66 -9.90 5.95
N SER A 180 13.75 -10.40 6.76
CA SER A 180 12.36 -10.61 6.33
C SER A 180 11.67 -9.27 6.52
N ALA A 181 10.97 -8.77 5.49
CA ALA A 181 10.06 -7.63 5.63
C ALA A 181 9.26 -7.79 6.94
N LEU A 182 8.96 -6.68 7.62
CA LEU A 182 8.41 -6.66 8.98
C LEU A 182 7.02 -7.34 9.04
N VAL A 183 6.98 -8.68 9.04
CA VAL A 183 5.76 -9.48 9.09
C VAL A 183 5.45 -9.75 10.56
N HIS A 184 4.36 -9.17 11.06
CA HIS A 184 3.89 -9.46 12.42
C HIS A 184 3.19 -10.81 12.43
N LYS A 185 3.74 -11.78 13.16
CA LYS A 185 3.19 -13.14 13.30
C LYS A 185 3.03 -13.48 14.76
N THR A 186 1.82 -13.89 15.16
CA THR A 186 1.63 -14.45 16.50
C THR A 186 0.36 -15.27 16.59
N ARG A 187 0.28 -16.09 17.63
CA ARG A 187 -0.91 -16.82 18.00
C ARG A 187 -1.93 -15.85 18.60
N VAL A 188 -3.12 -15.79 18.02
CA VAL A 188 -4.23 -14.98 18.50
C VAL A 188 -5.47 -15.84 18.58
N ILE A 189 -6.30 -15.62 19.59
CA ILE A 189 -7.50 -16.40 19.80
C ILE A 189 -8.66 -15.68 19.11
N ARG A 190 -9.35 -16.34 18.19
CA ARG A 190 -10.49 -15.77 17.46
C ARG A 190 -11.77 -16.50 17.79
N ARG A 191 -12.87 -15.77 17.93
CA ARG A 191 -14.21 -16.36 17.90
C ARG A 191 -14.72 -16.38 16.46
N SER A 192 -15.13 -17.56 15.98
CA SER A 192 -15.93 -17.63 14.75
C SER A 192 -17.28 -17.00 15.04
N VAL A 193 -17.65 -15.98 14.28
CA VAL A 193 -19.04 -15.58 14.20
C VAL A 193 -19.65 -16.56 13.20
N ILE A 194 -20.41 -17.52 13.73
CA ILE A 194 -21.28 -18.36 12.93
C ILE A 194 -22.33 -17.37 12.37
N GLY A 195 -22.36 -17.25 11.04
CA GLY A 195 -23.43 -16.53 10.34
C GLY A 195 -24.75 -17.25 10.53
#